data_AF-A0A132CFH0-F1
#
_entry.id   AF-A0A132CFH0-F1
#
_cell.length_a   1.000
_cell.length_b   1.000
_cell.length_c   1.000
_cell.angle_alpha   90.00
_cell.angle_beta   90.00
_cell.angle_gamma   90.00
#
_symmetry.space_group_name_H-M   'P 1'
#
loop_
_entity.id
_entity.type
_entity.pdbx_description
1 polymer ?
#
loop_
_entity_poly.entity_id
_entity_poly.type
_entity_poly.pdbx_seq_one_letter_code
_entity_poly.pdbx_strand_id
1 'polypeptide(L)'
;MASTQIIGLLTEIGLSAELLQSAESDWQLRADLGLSSAETLALQVRLEQLGCTGFSLWDKHDHSLEELDRLIASILDGAARSRNSAVPGSSAAGDAQ
;
A
#
# COMPACT_ATOMS: atom_id res chain seq x y z
N MET A 1 8.11 2.78 -14.32
CA MET A 1 6.66 2.45 -14.41
C MET A 1 6.17 2.18 -13.00
N ALA A 2 5.50 3.16 -12.39
CA ALA A 2 4.92 2.99 -11.06
C ALA A 2 3.84 1.89 -11.09
N SER A 3 3.80 1.07 -10.04
CA SER A 3 2.97 -0.12 -9.99
C SER A 3 1.48 0.25 -9.87
N THR A 4 0.61 -0.58 -10.43
CA THR A 4 -0.84 -0.30 -10.55
C THR A 4 -1.55 -0.07 -9.20
N GLN A 5 -0.98 -0.57 -8.09
CA GLN A 5 -1.59 -0.49 -6.76
C GLN A 5 -1.55 0.93 -6.18
N ILE A 6 -0.37 1.57 -6.19
CA ILE A 6 -0.25 2.95 -5.70
C ILE A 6 -1.00 3.92 -6.61
N ILE A 7 -0.99 3.68 -7.93
CA ILE A 7 -1.77 4.45 -8.93
C ILE A 7 -3.27 4.42 -8.61
N GLY A 8 -3.81 3.23 -8.29
CA GLY A 8 -5.22 3.07 -7.93
C GLY A 8 -5.58 3.84 -6.66
N LEU A 9 -4.74 3.74 -5.63
CA LEU A 9 -4.93 4.52 -4.40
C LEU A 9 -4.92 6.01 -4.68
N LEU A 10 -3.90 6.52 -5.40
CA LEU A 10 -3.76 7.93 -5.77
C LEU A 10 -4.98 8.45 -6.55
N THR A 11 -5.53 7.62 -7.44
CA THR A 11 -6.76 7.95 -8.19
C THR A 11 -7.97 8.07 -7.25
N GLU A 12 -8.11 7.19 -6.24
CA GLU A 12 -9.21 7.28 -5.26
C GLU A 12 -9.16 8.53 -4.38
N ILE A 13 -7.98 9.12 -4.19
CA ILE A 13 -7.77 10.34 -3.40
C ILE A 13 -8.10 11.61 -4.19
N GLY A 14 -8.20 11.49 -5.51
CA GLY A 14 -8.52 12.60 -6.41
C GLY A 14 -7.39 13.01 -7.36
N LEU A 15 -6.28 12.27 -7.45
CA LEU A 15 -5.25 12.56 -8.45
C LEU A 15 -5.73 12.17 -9.85
N SER A 16 -5.28 12.96 -10.83
CA SER A 16 -5.64 12.76 -12.23
C SER A 16 -4.93 11.53 -12.81
N ALA A 17 -5.69 10.63 -13.43
CA ALA A 17 -5.16 9.43 -14.06
C ALA A 17 -4.12 9.73 -15.17
N GLU A 18 -4.25 10.85 -15.89
CA GLU A 18 -3.24 11.30 -16.87
C GLU A 18 -1.89 11.63 -16.23
N LEU A 19 -1.92 12.26 -15.06
CA LEU A 19 -0.71 12.59 -14.30
C LEU A 19 -0.05 11.32 -13.78
N LEU A 20 -0.86 10.37 -13.29
CA LEU A 20 -0.41 9.07 -12.83
C LEU A 20 0.13 8.18 -13.94
N GLN A 21 -0.38 8.28 -15.17
CA GLN A 21 0.16 7.58 -16.34
C GLN A 21 1.56 8.05 -16.73
N SER A 22 1.88 9.31 -16.44
CA SER A 22 3.20 9.90 -16.69
C SER A 22 4.13 9.80 -15.48
N ALA A 23 3.61 9.36 -14.34
CA ALA A 23 4.35 9.32 -13.10
C ALA A 23 5.41 8.20 -13.12
N GLU A 24 6.66 8.59 -12.88
CA GLU A 24 7.77 7.67 -12.75
C GLU A 24 7.94 7.22 -11.30
N SER A 25 8.57 6.07 -11.08
CA SER A 25 8.74 5.50 -9.74
C SER A 25 9.59 6.40 -8.81
N ASP A 26 10.43 7.27 -9.38
CA ASP A 26 11.28 8.25 -8.69
C ASP A 26 10.52 9.55 -8.33
N TRP A 27 9.27 9.72 -8.77
CA TRP A 27 8.51 10.93 -8.49
C TRP A 27 8.18 11.04 -7.01
N GLN A 28 8.41 12.25 -6.49
CA GLN A 28 8.15 12.60 -5.10
C GLN A 28 6.74 13.16 -4.94
N LEU A 29 6.09 12.78 -3.85
CA LEU A 29 4.70 13.14 -3.53
C LEU A 29 4.46 14.65 -3.44
N ARG A 30 5.35 15.42 -2.79
CA ARG A 30 5.16 16.87 -2.68
C ARG A 30 5.96 17.63 -3.72
N ALA A 31 7.19 17.19 -3.99
CA ALA A 31 8.07 17.93 -4.90
C ALA A 31 7.66 17.78 -6.38
N ASP A 32 7.16 16.62 -6.80
CA ASP A 32 6.83 16.34 -8.21
C ASP A 32 5.32 16.29 -8.46
N LEU A 33 4.61 15.49 -7.66
CA LEU A 33 3.15 15.33 -7.74
C LEU A 33 2.39 16.53 -7.16
N GLY A 34 3.05 17.38 -6.38
CA GLY A 34 2.45 18.60 -5.82
C GLY A 34 1.27 18.34 -4.88
N LEU A 35 1.26 17.20 -4.18
CA LEU A 35 0.15 16.81 -3.30
C LEU A 35 -0.15 17.88 -2.26
N SER A 36 -1.41 18.30 -2.19
CA SER A 36 -1.85 19.18 -1.12
C SER A 36 -1.88 18.45 0.20
N SER A 37 -1.84 19.22 1.29
CA SER A 37 -2.03 18.75 2.66
C SER A 37 -3.25 17.83 2.83
N ALA A 38 -4.36 18.13 2.15
CA ALA A 38 -5.57 17.30 2.20
C ALA A 38 -5.40 15.94 1.52
N GLU A 39 -4.79 15.93 0.33
CA GLU A 39 -4.54 14.70 -0.44
C GLU A 39 -3.51 13.81 0.26
N THR A 40 -2.47 14.42 0.84
CA THR A 40 -1.46 13.73 1.67
C THR A 40 -2.11 13.10 2.90
N LEU A 41 -3.04 13.80 3.56
CA LEU A 41 -3.79 13.25 4.70
C LEU A 41 -4.64 12.05 4.28
N ALA A 42 -5.36 12.17 3.17
CA ALA A 42 -6.24 11.12 2.69
C ALA A 42 -5.44 9.88 2.25
N LEU A 43 -4.26 10.05 1.64
CA LEU A 43 -3.34 8.94 1.36
C LEU A 43 -2.88 8.25 2.65
N GLN A 44 -2.46 9.03 3.66
CA GLN A 44 -2.03 8.53 4.96
C GLN A 44 -3.12 7.66 5.62
N VAL A 45 -4.36 8.16 5.66
CA VAL A 45 -5.50 7.44 6.23
C VAL A 45 -5.77 6.12 5.51
N ARG A 46 -5.63 6.08 4.17
CA ARG A 46 -5.79 4.84 3.39
C ARG A 46 -4.67 3.84 3.67
N LEU A 47 -3.43 4.29 3.76
CA LEU A 47 -2.29 3.45 4.11
C LEU A 47 -2.46 2.83 5.50
N GLU A 48 -2.90 3.60 6.49
CA GLU A 48 -3.19 3.08 7.83
C GLU A 48 -4.32 2.04 7.82
N GLN A 49 -5.38 2.25 7.03
CA GLN A 49 -6.45 1.27 6.86
C GLN A 49 -5.96 -0.05 6.24
N LEU A 50 -4.93 0.01 5.39
CA LEU A 50 -4.28 -1.19 4.82
C LEU A 50 -3.35 -1.89 5.82
N GLY A 51 -3.06 -1.26 6.97
CA GLY A 51 -2.15 -1.79 7.99
C GLY A 51 -0.75 -1.17 7.96
N CYS A 52 -0.54 -0.05 7.26
CA CYS A 52 0.71 0.72 7.31
C CYS A 52 0.82 1.56 8.60
N THR A 53 0.59 0.94 9.76
CA THR A 53 0.65 1.64 11.06
C THR A 53 2.12 1.84 11.44
N GLY A 54 2.67 3.02 11.14
CA GLY A 54 4.09 3.33 11.38
C GLY A 54 4.75 4.12 10.25
N PHE A 55 4.05 4.29 9.13
CA PHE A 55 4.48 5.17 8.06
C PHE A 55 3.86 6.55 8.23
N SER A 56 4.63 7.61 8.00
CA SER A 56 4.16 8.99 8.09
C SER A 56 4.60 9.79 6.86
N LEU A 57 3.62 10.15 6.04
CA LEU A 57 3.77 11.03 4.88
C LEU A 57 4.00 12.50 5.23
N TRP A 58 3.87 12.83 6.52
CA TRP A 58 4.03 14.18 7.06
C TRP A 58 5.41 14.43 7.66
N ASP A 59 6.25 13.40 7.69
CA ASP A 59 7.61 13.54 8.18
C ASP A 59 8.46 14.37 7.21
N LYS A 60 9.66 14.74 7.62
CA LYS A 60 10.55 15.65 6.86
C LYS A 60 11.10 15.03 5.57
N HIS A 61 10.74 13.77 5.31
CA HIS A 61 11.16 12.99 4.16
C HIS A 61 10.07 13.05 3.09
N ASP A 62 10.42 13.56 1.91
CA ASP A 62 9.59 13.43 0.73
C ASP A 62 9.70 11.99 0.25
N HIS A 63 8.59 11.24 0.33
CA HIS A 63 8.56 9.84 -0.06
C HIS A 63 8.32 9.71 -1.56
N SER A 64 9.04 8.77 -2.18
CA SER A 64 8.92 8.48 -3.60
C SER A 64 7.79 7.47 -3.86
N LEU A 65 7.24 7.47 -5.07
CA LEU A 65 6.24 6.48 -5.48
C LEU A 65 6.76 5.03 -5.33
N GLU A 66 8.03 4.77 -5.62
CA GLU A 66 8.63 3.45 -5.45
C GLU A 66 8.64 2.99 -3.99
N GLU A 67 8.98 3.88 -3.04
CA GLU A 67 9.04 3.54 -1.62
C GLU A 67 7.67 3.15 -1.09
N LEU A 68 6.66 3.95 -1.43
CA LEU A 68 5.26 3.67 -1.11
C LEU A 68 4.80 2.33 -1.67
N ASP A 69 5.11 2.06 -2.93
CA ASP A 69 4.72 0.83 -3.58
C ASP A 69 5.35 -0.39 -2.92
N ARG A 70 6.66 -0.35 -2.62
CA ARG A 70 7.33 -1.42 -1.87
C ARG A 70 6.69 -1.64 -0.50
N LEU A 71 6.30 -0.56 0.17
CA LEU A 71 5.72 -0.63 1.51
C LEU A 71 4.35 -1.32 1.47
N ILE A 72 3.49 -0.95 0.52
CA ILE A 72 2.20 -1.60 0.28
C ILE A 72 2.39 -3.06 -0.12
N ALA A 73 3.30 -3.34 -1.05
CA ALA A 73 3.61 -4.69 -1.51
C ALA A 73 4.09 -5.59 -0.36
N SER A 74 4.94 -5.06 0.52
CA SER A 74 5.43 -5.78 1.70
C SER A 74 4.31 -6.10 2.69
N ILE A 75 3.32 -5.22 2.83
CA ILE A 75 2.18 -5.43 3.73
C ILE A 75 1.20 -6.45 3.15
N LEU A 76 0.90 -6.36 1.86
CA LEU A 76 0.04 -7.32 1.18
C LEU A 76 0.66 -8.72 1.14
N ASP A 77 1.97 -8.82 0.91
CA ASP A 77 2.72 -10.08 1.04
C ASP A 77 2.64 -10.65 2.47
N GLY A 78 2.87 -9.80 3.48
CA GLY A 78 2.74 -10.18 4.88
C GLY A 78 1.33 -10.65 5.26
N ALA A 79 0.30 -9.96 4.77
CA ALA A 79 -1.10 -10.30 4.98
C ALA A 79 -1.50 -11.63 4.32
N ALA A 80 -0.94 -11.94 3.14
CA ALA A 80 -1.12 -13.23 2.48
C ALA A 80 -0.45 -14.37 3.26
N ARG A 81 0.79 -14.17 3.75
CA ARG A 81 1.52 -15.17 4.55
C ARG A 81 0.87 -15.46 5.90
N SER A 82 0.31 -14.44 6.57
CA SER A 82 -0.37 -14.64 7.87
C SER A 82 -1.65 -15.47 7.75
N ARG A 83 -2.31 -15.49 6.58
CA ARG A 83 -3.54 -16.27 6.36
C ARG A 83 -3.24 -17.72 5.95
N ASN A 84 -2.08 -17.97 5.33
CA ASN A 84 -1.68 -19.29 4.84
C ASN A 84 -1.05 -20.21 5.90
N SER A 85 -0.77 -19.71 7.11
CA SER A 85 -0.23 -20.51 8.22
C SER A 85 -1.30 -21.23 9.06
N ALA A 86 -2.58 -21.14 8.68
CA ALA A 86 -3.68 -21.83 9.34
C ALA A 86 -4.21 -23.00 8.50
N VAL A 87 -3.37 -24.02 8.21
CA VAL A 87 -3.68 -25.47 8.27
C VAL A 87 -2.50 -26.29 7.73
N PRO A 88 -2.11 -27.37 8.42
CA PRO A 88 -2.39 -28.69 7.83
C PRO A 88 -3.04 -29.64 8.85
N GLY A 89 -4.00 -30.45 8.38
CA GLY A 89 -4.78 -31.35 9.22
C GLY A 89 -3.97 -32.43 9.93
N SER A 90 -4.50 -32.88 11.07
CA SER A 90 -4.35 -34.26 11.54
C SER A 90 -5.26 -34.55 12.74
N SER A 91 -6.27 -35.38 12.48
CA SER A 91 -7.09 -36.18 13.41
C SER A 91 -8.24 -36.71 12.55
N ALA A 92 -8.16 -37.86 11.84
CA ALA A 92 -7.46 -39.10 12.14
C ALA A 92 -7.77 -39.63 13.55
N ALA A 93 -9.06 -39.83 13.83
CA ALA A 93 -9.52 -40.84 14.78
C ALA A 93 -10.75 -41.50 14.17
N GLY A 94 -10.53 -42.62 13.49
CA GLY A 94 -11.58 -43.61 13.36
C GLY A 94 -11.83 -44.17 14.75
N ASP A 95 -13.09 -44.24 15.16
CA ASP A 95 -13.50 -45.24 16.13
C ASP A 95 -14.85 -45.79 15.66
N ALA A 96 -14.86 -47.10 15.55
CA ALA A 96 -15.95 -47.90 15.05
C ALA A 96 -17.01 -48.02 16.15
N GLN A 97 -18.28 -47.92 15.77
CA GLN A 97 -19.35 -48.61 16.50
C GLN A 97 -20.50 -48.99 15.59
#